data_AF-A0A1Q4V2W1-F1
#
_entry.id   AF-A0A1Q4V2W1-F1
#
_cell.length_a   1.000
_cell.length_b   1.000
_cell.length_c   1.000
_cell.angle_alpha   90.00
_cell.angle_beta   90.00
_cell.angle_gamma   90.00
#
_symmetry.space_group_name_H-M   'P 1'
#
loop_
_entity.id
_entity.type
_entity.pdbx_description
1 polymer ?
#
loop_
_entity_poly.entity_id
_entity_poly.type
_entity_poly.pdbx_seq_one_letter_code
_entity_poly.pdbx_strand_id
1 'polypeptide(L)'
;MRLLNQLPYALESWARRVIGPFDHVRDVSGTGPSACRVWELARPDRTTRFILKTARGATAYRAETFAYRHALPALPPGGAPQLLDSSADHLALLLTAVPGRPMDDLRLPPTEEREAYRQSGALLARLHTAGDLTPPRRAEAEAERDGAPDRLERSLHSCGGLVTARERALLRALVADLATSGPLPLAFVHGDAQPGNLLWSAAGRAVWIDFERSRFAPAVQDFVRLATGPWADRPALRSAFLTGYGRRPGPAERHALRCFAALDAVGALAWGPPNGDDEVTARGRRTLELLVKGEVA
;
A
#
# COMPACT_ATOMS: atom_id res chain seq x y z
N MET A 1 -30.79 2.21 -18.38
CA MET A 1 -29.60 3.09 -18.21
C MET A 1 -29.27 3.14 -16.72
N ARG A 2 -28.22 2.44 -16.27
CA ARG A 2 -27.98 2.11 -14.86
C ARG A 2 -27.39 3.29 -14.07
N LEU A 3 -28.11 3.73 -13.02
CA LEU A 3 -27.73 4.69 -11.97
C LEU A 3 -26.65 4.14 -11.00
N LEU A 4 -25.61 3.46 -11.50
CA LEU A 4 -24.65 2.74 -10.64
C LEU A 4 -23.60 3.62 -9.94
N ASN A 5 -23.52 4.92 -10.26
CA ASN A 5 -22.45 5.81 -9.82
C ASN A 5 -22.92 6.91 -8.84
N GLN A 6 -24.11 6.79 -8.27
CA GLN A 6 -24.59 7.70 -7.25
C GLN A 6 -24.18 7.22 -5.85
N LEU A 7 -23.80 8.15 -4.99
CA LEU A 7 -23.53 7.87 -3.58
C LEU A 7 -24.79 7.25 -2.95
N PRO A 8 -24.71 6.04 -2.37
CA PRO A 8 -25.88 5.40 -1.77
C PRO A 8 -26.50 6.25 -0.67
N TYR A 9 -27.83 6.33 -0.63
CA TYR A 9 -28.57 7.18 0.32
C TYR A 9 -28.17 6.98 1.79
N ALA A 10 -27.92 5.73 2.21
CA ALA A 10 -27.48 5.43 3.57
C ALA A 10 -26.12 6.04 3.89
N LEU A 11 -25.16 5.93 2.96
CA LEU A 11 -23.82 6.53 3.07
C LEU A 11 -23.88 8.05 3.01
N GLU A 12 -24.72 8.61 2.13
CA GLU A 12 -24.95 10.05 2.05
C GLU A 12 -25.53 10.59 3.36
N SER A 13 -26.58 9.95 3.87
CA SER A 13 -27.24 10.33 5.12
C SER A 13 -26.29 10.26 6.31
N TRP A 14 -25.45 9.22 6.37
CA TRP A 14 -24.41 9.09 7.38
C TRP A 14 -23.38 10.22 7.26
N ALA A 15 -22.82 10.45 6.07
CA ALA A 15 -21.85 11.51 5.84
C ALA A 15 -22.40 12.88 6.22
N ARG A 16 -23.65 13.20 5.85
CA ARG A 16 -24.30 14.48 6.19
C ARG A 16 -24.40 14.71 7.70
N ARG A 17 -24.60 13.66 8.49
CA ARG A 17 -24.61 13.77 9.96
C ARG A 17 -23.23 14.08 10.54
N VAL A 18 -22.16 13.59 9.93
CA VAL A 18 -20.79 13.74 10.43
C VAL A 18 -20.16 15.06 9.98
N ILE A 19 -20.24 15.39 8.68
CA ILE A 19 -19.51 16.53 8.09
C ILE A 19 -20.39 17.74 7.75
N GLY A 20 -21.71 17.63 8.01
CA GLY A 20 -22.70 18.64 7.64
C GLY A 20 -23.10 18.58 6.16
N PRO A 21 -23.79 19.61 5.66
CA PRO A 21 -24.28 19.63 4.29
C PRO A 21 -23.13 19.70 3.26
N PHE A 22 -23.24 18.88 2.22
CA PHE A 22 -22.47 18.96 0.98
C PHE A 22 -23.43 18.88 -0.21
N ASP A 23 -23.01 19.46 -1.33
CA ASP A 23 -23.79 19.58 -2.57
C ASP A 23 -23.00 19.12 -3.80
N HIS A 24 -21.74 18.74 -3.63
CA HIS A 24 -20.93 18.14 -4.68
C HIS A 24 -20.43 16.77 -4.26
N VAL A 25 -20.68 15.79 -5.13
CA VAL A 25 -20.28 14.40 -4.99
C VAL A 25 -19.65 13.99 -6.31
N ARG A 26 -18.41 13.52 -6.26
CA ARG A 26 -17.71 12.99 -7.41
C ARG A 26 -17.26 11.58 -7.11
N ASP A 27 -17.66 10.63 -7.95
CA ASP A 27 -17.10 9.29 -7.95
C ASP A 27 -15.65 9.34 -8.45
N VAL A 28 -14.73 8.88 -7.60
CA VAL A 28 -13.29 8.80 -7.87
C VAL A 28 -12.79 7.37 -7.63
N SER A 29 -13.69 6.39 -7.72
CA SER A 29 -13.36 4.97 -7.60
C SER A 29 -12.36 4.55 -8.68
N GLY A 30 -11.49 3.59 -8.35
CA GLY A 30 -10.65 2.94 -9.35
C GLY A 30 -11.48 2.21 -10.41
N THR A 31 -10.89 1.96 -11.57
CA THR A 31 -11.58 1.39 -12.74
C THR A 31 -11.61 -0.14 -12.78
N GLY A 32 -10.92 -0.82 -11.85
CA GLY A 32 -10.85 -2.28 -11.79
C GLY A 32 -12.05 -2.95 -11.09
N PRO A 33 -12.34 -4.23 -11.38
CA PRO A 33 -13.49 -4.95 -10.81
C PRO A 33 -13.41 -5.15 -9.29
N SER A 34 -12.21 -5.01 -8.73
CA SER A 34 -11.92 -5.10 -7.29
C SER A 34 -11.63 -3.72 -6.68
N ALA A 35 -11.94 -2.62 -7.36
CA ALA A 35 -11.74 -1.28 -6.83
C ALA A 35 -12.70 -1.01 -5.66
N CYS A 36 -12.16 -0.45 -4.58
CA CYS A 36 -12.98 0.17 -3.55
C CYS A 36 -13.80 1.29 -4.18
N ARG A 37 -15.04 1.45 -3.73
CA ARG A 37 -15.80 2.64 -4.09
C ARG A 37 -15.31 3.82 -3.27
N VAL A 38 -14.99 4.92 -3.95
CA VAL A 38 -14.45 6.12 -3.35
C VAL A 38 -15.18 7.32 -3.94
N TRP A 39 -15.66 8.21 -3.08
CA TRP A 39 -16.30 9.46 -3.46
C TRP A 39 -15.58 10.64 -2.83
N GLU A 40 -15.32 11.66 -3.63
CA GLU A 40 -14.94 12.99 -3.14
C GLU A 40 -16.24 13.77 -2.86
N LEU A 41 -16.36 14.26 -1.62
CA LEU A 41 -17.47 15.10 -1.17
C LEU A 41 -16.95 16.51 -0.94
N ALA A 42 -17.68 17.54 -1.37
CA ALA A 42 -17.30 18.93 -1.13
C ALA A 42 -18.46 19.78 -0.65
N ARG A 43 -18.16 20.69 0.28
CA ARG A 43 -19.10 21.74 0.71
C ARG A 43 -19.39 22.72 -0.42
N PRO A 44 -20.45 23.56 -0.29
CA PRO A 44 -20.76 24.60 -1.27
C PRO A 44 -19.61 25.56 -1.56
N ASP A 45 -18.72 25.78 -0.57
CA ASP A 45 -17.50 26.59 -0.71
C ASP A 45 -16.46 26.00 -1.68
N ARG A 46 -16.57 24.71 -2.02
CA ARG A 46 -15.63 23.91 -2.83
C ARG A 46 -14.19 23.82 -2.29
N THR A 47 -13.89 24.49 -1.18
CA THR A 47 -12.58 24.49 -0.53
C THR A 47 -12.47 23.37 0.50
N THR A 48 -13.57 23.03 1.17
CA THR A 48 -13.60 21.96 2.17
C THR A 48 -14.01 20.65 1.52
N ARG A 49 -13.07 19.70 1.43
CA ARG A 49 -13.25 18.40 0.77
C ARG A 49 -13.03 17.23 1.70
N PHE A 50 -13.73 16.14 1.41
CA PHE A 50 -13.71 14.88 2.16
C PHE A 50 -13.66 13.70 1.21
N ILE A 51 -13.18 12.57 1.71
CA ILE A 51 -13.18 11.29 0.99
C ILE A 51 -14.05 10.30 1.75
N LEU A 52 -15.05 9.75 1.07
CA LEU A 52 -15.82 8.61 1.56
C LEU A 52 -15.36 7.36 0.81
N LYS A 53 -14.90 6.33 1.53
CA LYS A 53 -14.39 5.08 0.96
C LYS A 53 -15.11 3.88 1.58
N THR A 54 -15.48 2.90 0.77
CA THR A 54 -15.88 1.57 1.24
C THR A 54 -14.71 0.61 1.17
N ALA A 55 -14.48 -0.17 2.22
CA ALA A 55 -13.46 -1.20 2.25
C ALA A 55 -13.87 -2.44 1.44
N ARG A 56 -12.87 -3.20 0.96
CA ARG A 56 -13.07 -4.45 0.19
C ARG A 56 -13.71 -5.60 0.98
N GLY A 57 -13.79 -5.46 2.29
CA GLY A 57 -14.33 -6.48 3.19
C GLY A 57 -13.98 -6.18 4.65
N ALA A 58 -14.49 -7.01 5.56
CA ALA A 58 -14.36 -6.78 6.99
C ALA A 58 -12.90 -6.77 7.48
N THR A 59 -12.02 -7.57 6.88
CA THR A 59 -10.58 -7.59 7.21
C THR A 59 -9.90 -6.28 6.83
N ALA A 60 -10.10 -5.81 5.59
CA ALA A 60 -9.56 -4.53 5.12
C ALA A 60 -10.11 -3.36 5.95
N TYR A 61 -11.41 -3.37 6.25
CA TYR A 61 -12.03 -2.36 7.11
C TYR A 61 -11.39 -2.31 8.50
N ARG A 62 -11.21 -3.47 9.16
CA ARG A 62 -10.56 -3.54 10.48
C ARG A 62 -9.11 -3.07 10.42
N ALA A 63 -8.35 -3.48 9.42
CA ALA A 63 -6.96 -3.05 9.24
C ALA A 63 -6.87 -1.53 9.06
N GLU A 64 -7.65 -0.97 8.13
CA GLU A 64 -7.62 0.46 7.81
C GLU A 64 -8.08 1.31 9.00
N THR A 65 -9.19 0.95 9.65
CA THR A 65 -9.68 1.68 10.83
C THR A 65 -8.71 1.58 12.01
N PHE A 66 -8.03 0.43 12.19
CA PHE A 66 -6.97 0.29 13.19
C PHE A 66 -5.81 1.24 12.88
N ALA A 67 -5.34 1.29 11.63
CA ALA A 67 -4.31 2.22 11.18
C ALA A 67 -4.66 3.67 11.56
N TYR A 68 -5.83 4.14 11.13
CA TYR A 68 -6.27 5.51 11.38
C TYR A 68 -6.40 5.85 12.86
N ARG A 69 -6.81 4.91 13.71
CA ARG A 69 -7.02 5.15 15.14
C ARG A 69 -5.76 5.02 15.97
N HIS A 70 -4.83 4.14 15.59
CA HIS A 70 -3.73 3.74 16.48
C HIS A 70 -2.33 3.93 15.92
N ALA A 71 -2.16 4.09 14.60
CA ALA A 71 -0.85 4.25 13.99
C ALA A 71 -0.66 5.64 13.35
N LEU A 72 -1.61 6.08 12.53
CA LEU A 72 -1.50 7.36 11.81
C LEU A 72 -1.42 8.61 12.70
N PRO A 73 -1.92 8.64 13.96
CA PRO A 73 -1.66 9.75 14.87
C PRO A 73 -0.17 10.01 15.16
N ALA A 74 0.73 9.06 14.89
CA ALA A 74 2.18 9.25 15.01
C ALA A 74 2.80 10.05 13.84
N LEU A 75 2.05 10.22 12.74
CA LEU A 75 2.50 11.00 11.58
C LEU A 75 2.34 12.49 11.84
N PRO A 76 3.21 13.34 11.24
CA PRO A 76 3.06 14.79 11.36
C PRO A 76 1.70 15.25 10.77
N PRO A 77 1.18 16.41 11.21
CA PRO A 77 -0.02 17.00 10.61
C PRO A 77 0.09 17.08 9.08
N GLY A 78 -0.90 16.52 8.38
CA GLY A 78 -0.92 16.44 6.92
C GLY A 78 -0.07 15.32 6.32
N GLY A 79 0.53 14.44 7.13
CA GLY A 79 1.29 13.26 6.66
C GLY A 79 0.43 12.06 6.24
N ALA A 80 -0.87 12.09 6.55
CA ALA A 80 -1.90 11.17 6.10
C ALA A 80 -3.28 11.85 6.15
N PRO A 81 -4.31 11.31 5.48
CA PRO A 81 -5.70 11.67 5.75
C PRO A 81 -6.06 11.48 7.23
N GLN A 82 -7.06 12.20 7.71
CA GLN A 82 -7.60 12.03 9.06
C GLN A 82 -8.94 11.31 9.00
N LEU A 83 -9.14 10.35 9.92
CA LEU A 83 -10.44 9.68 10.08
C LEU A 83 -11.40 10.60 10.81
N LEU A 84 -12.52 10.92 10.17
CA LEU A 84 -13.61 11.69 10.75
C LEU A 84 -14.63 10.76 11.41
N ASP A 85 -15.00 9.69 10.71
CA ASP A 85 -15.87 8.64 11.25
C ASP A 85 -15.72 7.34 10.43
N SER A 86 -16.20 6.22 10.98
CA SER A 86 -16.23 4.91 10.30
C SER A 86 -17.53 4.17 10.61
N SER A 87 -18.11 3.51 9.60
CA SER A 87 -19.31 2.68 9.73
C SER A 87 -18.97 1.20 9.50
N ALA A 88 -19.13 0.36 10.54
CA ALA A 88 -18.95 -1.08 10.40
C ALA A 88 -20.09 -1.73 9.59
N ASP A 89 -21.31 -1.22 9.73
CA ASP A 89 -22.49 -1.71 8.99
C ASP A 89 -22.35 -1.55 7.47
N HIS A 90 -21.63 -0.49 7.05
CA HIS A 90 -21.36 -0.21 5.65
C HIS A 90 -19.92 -0.50 5.21
N LEU A 91 -19.08 -0.99 6.13
CA LEU A 91 -17.64 -1.15 5.96
C LEU A 91 -17.00 0.11 5.34
N ALA A 92 -17.38 1.29 5.81
CA ALA A 92 -17.05 2.57 5.21
C ALA A 92 -16.24 3.48 6.14
N LEU A 93 -15.38 4.32 5.55
CA LEU A 93 -14.58 5.32 6.24
C LEU A 93 -14.88 6.69 5.61
N LEU A 94 -14.97 7.71 6.48
CA LEU A 94 -15.07 9.11 6.09
C LEU A 94 -13.81 9.82 6.56
N LEU A 95 -13.09 10.38 5.60
CA LEU A 95 -11.74 10.91 5.78
C LEU A 95 -11.68 12.38 5.35
N THR A 96 -10.72 13.13 5.88
CA THR A 96 -10.34 14.41 5.28
C THR A 96 -9.72 14.18 3.90
N ALA A 97 -9.99 15.07 2.94
CA ALA A 97 -9.22 15.07 1.70
C ALA A 97 -7.83 15.65 1.97
N VAL A 98 -6.82 15.07 1.33
CA VAL A 98 -5.44 15.58 1.35
C VAL A 98 -5.07 16.10 -0.04
N PRO A 99 -4.34 17.22 -0.14
CA PRO A 99 -3.94 17.77 -1.44
C PRO A 99 -2.87 16.89 -2.08
N GLY A 100 -2.93 16.77 -3.40
CA GLY A 100 -1.88 16.14 -4.20
C GLY A 100 -2.43 15.21 -5.26
N ARG A 101 -1.51 14.67 -6.05
CA ARG A 101 -1.80 13.65 -7.06
C ARG A 101 -0.86 12.46 -6.86
N PRO A 102 -1.30 11.23 -7.20
CA PRO A 102 -0.45 10.06 -7.18
C PRO A 102 0.85 10.27 -7.95
N MET A 103 1.95 9.75 -7.44
CA MET A 103 3.25 9.91 -8.09
C MET A 103 3.31 9.26 -9.48
N ASP A 104 2.55 8.19 -9.73
CA ASP A 104 2.46 7.55 -11.05
C ASP A 104 1.85 8.47 -12.13
N ASP A 105 0.96 9.37 -11.72
CA ASP A 105 0.27 10.33 -12.58
C ASP A 105 1.07 11.62 -12.83
N LEU A 106 2.22 11.74 -12.19
CA LEU A 106 3.04 12.95 -12.21
C LEU A 106 4.31 12.76 -13.03
N ARG A 107 4.77 13.86 -13.59
CA ARG A 107 6.10 14.01 -14.19
C ARG A 107 6.72 15.22 -13.53
N LEU A 108 7.56 14.98 -12.54
CA LEU A 108 8.19 16.02 -11.72
C LEU A 108 9.62 16.28 -12.17
N PRO A 109 10.15 17.50 -11.95
CA PRO A 109 11.58 17.74 -12.02
C PRO A 109 12.33 16.75 -11.10
N PRO A 110 13.53 16.27 -11.49
CA PRO A 110 14.26 15.27 -10.70
C PRO A 110 14.53 15.69 -9.24
N THR A 111 14.64 16.99 -8.96
CA THR A 111 14.79 17.54 -7.62
C THR A 111 13.55 17.33 -6.76
N GLU A 112 12.37 17.64 -7.29
CA GLU A 112 11.08 17.44 -6.62
C GLU A 112 10.75 15.96 -6.47
N GLU A 113 11.05 15.14 -7.48
CA GLU A 113 10.84 13.70 -7.36
C GLU A 113 11.69 13.12 -6.22
N ARG A 114 12.99 13.47 -6.14
CA ARG A 114 13.84 13.05 -5.02
C ARG A 114 13.33 13.58 -3.67
N GLU A 115 12.82 14.80 -3.63
CA GLU A 115 12.20 15.36 -2.43
C GLU A 115 10.99 14.52 -1.97
N ALA A 116 10.09 14.17 -2.89
CA ALA A 116 8.93 13.34 -2.60
C ALA A 116 9.33 12.00 -1.99
N TYR A 117 10.33 11.32 -2.56
CA TYR A 117 10.84 10.06 -2.02
C TYR A 117 11.55 10.23 -0.68
N ARG A 118 12.27 11.34 -0.45
CA ARG A 118 12.87 11.61 0.86
C ARG A 118 11.80 11.80 1.93
N GLN A 119 10.77 12.60 1.66
CA GLN A 119 9.67 12.79 2.61
C GLN A 119 8.90 11.48 2.83
N SER A 120 8.66 10.70 1.78
CA SER A 120 7.94 9.43 1.90
C SER A 120 8.69 8.40 2.75
N GLY A 121 10.04 8.37 2.65
CA GLY A 121 10.91 7.58 3.53
C GLY A 121 10.80 8.02 4.98
N ALA A 122 10.80 9.33 5.25
CA ALA A 122 10.64 9.85 6.62
C ALA A 122 9.25 9.52 7.22
N LEU A 123 8.19 9.56 6.41
CA LEU A 123 6.85 9.17 6.84
C LEU A 123 6.76 7.67 7.14
N LEU A 124 7.33 6.80 6.30
CA LEU A 124 7.35 5.36 6.58
C LEU A 124 8.19 5.02 7.80
N ALA A 125 9.32 5.71 8.03
CA ALA A 125 10.10 5.52 9.25
C ALA A 125 9.26 5.81 10.52
N ARG A 126 8.46 6.88 10.50
CA ARG A 126 7.53 7.20 11.60
C ARG A 126 6.42 6.17 11.75
N LEU A 127 5.80 5.77 10.63
CA LEU A 127 4.77 4.74 10.63
C LEU A 127 5.31 3.42 11.21
N HIS A 128 6.53 3.04 10.86
CA HIS A 128 7.16 1.80 11.31
C HIS A 128 7.42 1.76 12.82
N THR A 129 7.49 2.92 13.46
CA THR A 129 7.60 3.04 14.93
C THR A 129 6.24 3.21 15.62
N ALA A 130 5.15 3.29 14.87
CA ALA A 130 3.82 3.57 15.39
C ALA A 130 3.10 2.31 15.87
N GLY A 131 2.12 2.51 16.75
CA GLY A 131 1.29 1.47 17.34
C GLY A 131 2.04 0.58 18.35
N ASP A 132 1.26 -0.15 19.16
CA ASP A 132 1.82 -1.01 20.18
C ASP A 132 2.04 -2.44 19.64
N LEU A 133 3.30 -2.84 19.51
CA LEU A 133 3.69 -4.21 19.17
C LEU A 133 3.59 -5.12 20.40
N THR A 134 2.35 -5.40 20.82
CA THR A 134 2.05 -6.32 21.92
C THR A 134 2.49 -7.75 21.57
N PRO A 135 2.69 -8.65 22.57
CA PRO A 135 3.12 -10.02 22.30
C PRO A 135 2.24 -10.78 21.28
N PRO A 136 0.89 -10.69 21.31
CA PRO A 136 0.05 -11.29 20.27
C PRO A 136 0.33 -10.74 18.86
N ARG A 137 0.47 -9.41 18.73
CA ARG A 137 0.75 -8.75 17.44
C ARG A 137 2.14 -9.08 16.91
N ARG A 138 3.11 -9.25 17.81
CA ARG A 138 4.44 -9.75 17.46
C ARG A 138 4.34 -11.15 16.87
N ALA A 139 3.65 -12.06 17.55
CA ALA A 139 3.47 -13.43 17.07
C ALA A 139 2.77 -13.46 15.69
N GLU A 140 1.73 -12.64 15.48
CA GLU A 140 1.09 -12.48 14.17
C GLU A 140 2.06 -11.96 13.10
N ALA A 141 2.87 -10.94 13.41
CA ALA A 141 3.85 -10.38 12.49
C ALA A 141 4.98 -11.36 12.14
N GLU A 142 5.38 -12.20 13.09
CA GLU A 142 6.39 -13.25 12.89
C GLU A 142 5.81 -14.42 12.08
N ALA A 143 4.56 -14.82 12.35
CA ALA A 143 3.86 -15.89 11.65
C ALA A 143 3.65 -15.62 10.15
N GLU A 144 3.72 -14.36 9.70
CA GLU A 144 3.71 -14.04 8.27
C GLU A 144 4.85 -14.73 7.49
N ARG A 145 6.01 -14.94 8.14
CA ARG A 145 7.14 -15.67 7.57
C ARG A 145 6.85 -17.17 7.51
N ASP A 146 6.27 -17.72 8.57
CA ASP A 146 5.97 -19.15 8.68
C ASP A 146 4.91 -19.57 7.64
N GLY A 147 3.92 -18.71 7.39
CA GLY A 147 2.89 -18.94 6.37
C GLY A 147 3.32 -18.61 4.93
N ALA A 148 4.55 -18.15 4.70
CA ALA A 148 5.02 -17.76 3.38
C ALA A 148 5.04 -18.91 2.34
N PRO A 149 5.52 -20.13 2.66
CA PRO A 149 5.52 -21.25 1.72
C PRO A 149 4.11 -21.63 1.27
N ASP A 150 3.15 -21.72 2.18
CA ASP A 150 1.77 -22.07 1.84
C ASP A 150 1.12 -20.98 0.96
N ARG A 151 1.42 -19.71 1.22
CA ARG A 151 0.95 -18.58 0.43
C ARG A 151 1.53 -18.60 -0.98
N LEU A 152 2.81 -18.94 -1.10
CA LEU A 152 3.47 -19.15 -2.39
C LEU A 152 2.76 -20.24 -3.18
N GLU A 153 2.57 -21.43 -2.61
CA GLU A 153 1.98 -22.56 -3.34
C GLU A 153 0.53 -22.28 -3.76
N ARG A 154 -0.28 -21.65 -2.90
CA ARG A 154 -1.63 -21.19 -3.29
C ARG A 154 -1.59 -20.25 -4.49
N SER A 155 -0.67 -19.29 -4.50
CA SER A 155 -0.55 -18.32 -5.60
C SER A 155 -0.02 -18.98 -6.87
N LEU A 156 0.96 -19.87 -6.76
CA LEU A 156 1.52 -20.65 -7.85
C LEU A 156 0.50 -21.57 -8.53
N HIS A 157 -0.44 -22.10 -7.75
CA HIS A 157 -1.57 -22.87 -8.28
C HIS A 157 -2.46 -22.00 -9.18
N SER A 158 -2.82 -20.79 -8.71
CA SER A 158 -3.63 -19.84 -9.47
C SER A 158 -2.94 -19.26 -10.71
N CYS A 159 -1.60 -19.19 -10.72
CA CYS A 159 -0.85 -18.65 -11.86
C CYS A 159 -0.91 -19.52 -13.13
N GLY A 160 -1.23 -20.81 -13.03
CA GLY A 160 -1.24 -21.72 -14.19
C GLY A 160 0.03 -21.64 -15.04
N GLY A 161 -0.12 -21.46 -16.36
CA GLY A 161 1.00 -21.37 -17.32
C GLY A 161 1.79 -20.06 -17.31
N LEU A 162 1.40 -19.06 -16.48
CA LEU A 162 2.07 -17.76 -16.44
C LEU A 162 3.47 -17.80 -15.82
N VAL A 163 3.78 -18.88 -15.09
CA VAL A 163 5.07 -19.07 -14.41
C VAL A 163 5.65 -20.41 -14.85
N THR A 164 6.82 -20.35 -15.48
CA THR A 164 7.57 -21.50 -15.98
C THR A 164 8.08 -22.39 -14.84
N ALA A 165 8.45 -23.64 -15.15
CA ALA A 165 9.03 -24.56 -14.16
C ALA A 165 10.30 -24.00 -13.50
N ARG A 166 11.15 -23.30 -14.27
CA ARG A 166 12.37 -22.65 -13.76
C ARG A 166 12.03 -21.51 -12.80
N GLU A 167 11.10 -20.64 -13.16
CA GLU A 167 10.66 -19.54 -12.28
C GLU A 167 10.00 -20.09 -11.00
N ARG A 168 9.20 -21.15 -11.08
CA ARG A 168 8.63 -21.85 -9.92
C ARG A 168 9.71 -22.34 -8.96
N ALA A 169 10.75 -22.97 -9.48
CA ALA A 169 11.88 -23.44 -8.67
C ALA A 169 12.61 -22.28 -7.97
N LEU A 170 12.86 -21.18 -8.68
CA LEU A 170 13.46 -19.97 -8.10
C LEU A 170 12.60 -19.40 -6.98
N LEU A 171 11.29 -19.22 -7.21
CA LEU A 171 10.37 -18.66 -6.22
C LEU A 171 10.31 -19.53 -4.95
N ARG A 172 10.28 -20.85 -5.10
CA ARG A 172 10.32 -21.80 -3.97
C ARG A 172 11.63 -21.70 -3.18
N ALA A 173 12.76 -21.62 -3.87
CA ALA A 173 14.06 -21.45 -3.21
C ALA A 173 14.11 -20.15 -2.40
N LEU A 174 13.71 -19.03 -3.02
CA LEU A 174 13.68 -17.72 -2.35
C LEU A 174 12.76 -17.71 -1.13
N VAL A 175 11.58 -18.32 -1.21
CA VAL A 175 10.64 -18.37 -0.07
C VAL A 175 11.11 -19.33 1.02
N ALA A 176 11.74 -20.46 0.67
CA ALA A 176 12.36 -21.34 1.65
C ALA A 176 13.47 -20.62 2.43
N ASP A 177 14.27 -19.80 1.74
CA ASP A 177 15.32 -18.98 2.35
C ASP A 177 14.79 -17.84 3.25
N LEU A 178 13.49 -17.53 3.21
CA LEU A 178 12.90 -16.57 4.14
C LEU A 178 12.89 -17.12 5.56
N ALA A 179 12.67 -18.42 5.75
CA ALA A 179 12.68 -19.06 7.06
C ALA A 179 14.07 -19.00 7.71
N THR A 180 15.13 -19.04 6.89
CA THR A 180 16.53 -18.98 7.35
C THR A 180 17.05 -17.54 7.51
N SER A 181 16.24 -16.53 7.15
CA SER A 181 16.60 -15.14 7.41
C SER A 181 16.74 -14.92 8.93
N GLY A 182 17.75 -14.15 9.35
CA GLY A 182 17.88 -13.75 10.76
C GLY A 182 16.66 -12.97 11.28
N PRO A 183 16.71 -12.48 12.53
CA PRO A 183 15.65 -11.62 13.06
C PRO A 183 15.47 -10.39 12.16
N LEU A 184 14.22 -10.08 11.83
CA LEU A 184 13.86 -8.92 11.02
C LEU A 184 13.21 -7.85 11.90
N PRO A 185 13.49 -6.56 11.69
CA PRO A 185 12.77 -5.49 12.38
C PRO A 185 11.27 -5.58 12.07
N LEU A 186 10.46 -5.76 13.11
CA LEU A 186 9.00 -5.72 13.01
C LEU A 186 8.52 -4.28 13.19
N ALA A 187 7.50 -3.92 12.43
CA ALA A 187 6.98 -2.56 12.33
C ALA A 187 5.48 -2.59 12.04
N PHE A 188 4.77 -1.51 12.32
CA PHE A 188 3.48 -1.27 11.69
C PHE A 188 3.73 -0.78 10.26
N VAL A 189 3.49 -1.64 9.27
CA VAL A 189 3.73 -1.35 7.86
C VAL A 189 2.48 -0.77 7.21
N HIS A 190 2.65 0.02 6.16
CA HIS A 190 1.59 0.42 5.25
C HIS A 190 1.01 -0.80 4.51
N GLY A 191 1.87 -1.74 4.12
CA GLY A 191 1.51 -2.99 3.44
C GLY A 191 1.14 -2.83 1.96
N ASP A 192 1.15 -1.60 1.43
CA ASP A 192 0.93 -1.28 0.02
C ASP A 192 1.68 0.00 -0.41
N ALA A 193 2.88 0.21 0.15
CA ALA A 193 3.70 1.38 -0.15
C ALA A 193 4.23 1.34 -1.60
N GLN A 194 3.55 2.05 -2.48
CA GLN A 194 3.87 2.15 -3.91
C GLN A 194 3.52 3.55 -4.46
N PRO A 195 4.09 3.97 -5.60
CA PRO A 195 3.92 5.34 -6.09
C PRO A 195 2.46 5.78 -6.30
N GLY A 196 1.57 4.88 -6.73
CA GLY A 196 0.13 5.14 -6.82
C GLY A 196 -0.55 5.53 -5.49
N ASN A 197 0.01 5.13 -4.36
CA ASN A 197 -0.47 5.47 -3.01
C ASN A 197 0.33 6.61 -2.36
N LEU A 198 1.32 7.15 -3.07
CA LEU A 198 2.10 8.31 -2.63
C LEU A 198 1.59 9.55 -3.35
N LEU A 199 0.97 10.47 -2.63
CA LEU A 199 0.54 11.75 -3.18
C LEU A 199 1.65 12.79 -3.07
N TRP A 200 1.81 13.60 -4.12
CA TRP A 200 2.64 14.79 -4.11
C TRP A 200 1.78 16.04 -4.37
N SER A 201 1.89 17.02 -3.49
CA SER A 201 1.16 18.29 -3.59
C SER A 201 2.00 19.39 -4.23
N ALA A 202 1.33 20.38 -4.84
CA ALA A 202 1.98 21.58 -5.36
C ALA A 202 2.72 22.40 -4.27
N ALA A 203 2.38 22.18 -3.00
CA ALA A 203 3.08 22.76 -1.85
C ALA A 203 4.36 21.99 -1.46
N GLY A 204 4.78 21.01 -2.24
CA GLY A 204 6.00 20.23 -1.99
C GLY A 204 5.88 19.26 -0.81
N ARG A 205 4.69 18.70 -0.57
CA ARG A 205 4.45 17.72 0.50
C ARG A 205 4.04 16.36 -0.03
N ALA A 206 4.69 15.33 0.51
CA ALA A 206 4.36 13.93 0.30
C ALA A 206 3.36 13.42 1.34
N VAL A 207 2.40 12.58 0.92
CA VAL A 207 1.39 11.97 1.80
C VAL A 207 1.12 10.54 1.37
N TRP A 208 1.10 9.60 2.32
CA TRP A 208 0.66 8.23 2.07
C TRP A 208 -0.86 8.11 2.23
N ILE A 209 -1.50 7.36 1.33
CA ILE A 209 -2.94 7.05 1.36
C ILE A 209 -3.15 5.54 1.21
N ASP A 210 -4.39 5.09 1.46
CA ASP A 210 -4.80 3.68 1.32
C ASP A 210 -4.09 2.70 2.27
N PHE A 211 -4.51 2.73 3.55
CA PHE A 211 -3.92 1.90 4.60
C PHE A 211 -4.66 0.56 4.81
N GLU A 212 -5.39 0.08 3.80
CA GLU A 212 -6.22 -1.13 3.95
C GLU A 212 -5.43 -2.44 4.12
N ARG A 213 -4.13 -2.41 3.76
CA ARG A 213 -3.20 -3.54 3.91
C ARG A 213 -2.25 -3.39 5.11
N SER A 214 -2.44 -2.33 5.89
CA SER A 214 -1.59 -2.02 7.03
C SER A 214 -1.75 -3.06 8.13
N ARG A 215 -0.63 -3.42 8.75
CA ARG A 215 -0.55 -4.45 9.80
C ARG A 215 0.83 -4.43 10.45
N PHE A 216 1.00 -5.19 11.51
CA PHE A 216 2.35 -5.48 12.01
C PHE A 216 3.00 -6.54 11.12
N ALA A 217 4.21 -6.27 10.62
CA ALA A 217 4.97 -7.15 9.75
C ALA A 217 6.46 -6.76 9.75
N PRO A 218 7.36 -7.56 9.14
CA PRO A 218 8.70 -7.11 8.83
C PRO A 218 8.71 -5.80 8.02
N ALA A 219 9.41 -4.78 8.54
CA ALA A 219 9.45 -3.42 7.98
C ALA A 219 9.85 -3.38 6.50
N VAL A 220 10.67 -4.34 6.07
CA VAL A 220 11.17 -4.42 4.69
C VAL A 220 10.08 -4.72 3.66
N GLN A 221 8.89 -5.19 4.07
CA GLN A 221 7.79 -5.42 3.13
C GLN A 221 7.35 -4.13 2.41
N ASP A 222 7.38 -2.98 3.09
CA ASP A 222 7.05 -1.69 2.48
C ASP A 222 8.10 -1.22 1.45
N PHE A 223 9.25 -1.88 1.38
CA PHE A 223 10.29 -1.54 0.40
C PHE A 223 10.14 -2.34 -0.88
N VAL A 224 9.38 -3.44 -0.88
CA VAL A 224 9.31 -4.39 -1.99
C VAL A 224 8.88 -3.70 -3.27
N ARG A 225 7.71 -3.04 -3.27
CA ARG A 225 7.18 -2.39 -4.48
C ARG A 225 7.97 -1.17 -4.93
N LEU A 226 8.67 -0.51 -4.00
CA LEU A 226 9.57 0.57 -4.33
C LEU A 226 10.84 0.03 -5.00
N ALA A 227 11.43 -1.03 -4.44
CA ALA A 227 12.63 -1.71 -4.92
C ALA A 227 12.42 -2.38 -6.28
N THR A 228 11.30 -3.06 -6.48
CA THR A 228 10.96 -3.76 -7.72
C THR A 228 10.21 -2.88 -8.72
N GLY A 229 9.99 -1.61 -8.36
CA GLY A 229 9.27 -0.58 -9.11
C GLY A 229 10.20 0.57 -9.49
N PRO A 230 10.01 1.78 -8.93
CA PRO A 230 10.74 2.98 -9.28
C PRO A 230 12.24 2.92 -9.01
N TRP A 231 12.70 2.19 -7.99
CA TRP A 231 14.12 2.17 -7.60
C TRP A 231 15.00 1.33 -8.52
N ALA A 232 14.45 0.30 -9.15
CA ALA A 232 15.19 -0.62 -10.01
C ALA A 232 15.95 0.13 -11.11
N ASP A 233 15.30 1.11 -11.74
CA ASP A 233 15.90 1.89 -12.83
C ASP A 233 16.43 3.26 -12.37
N ARG A 234 16.12 3.67 -11.13
CA ARG A 234 16.40 5.03 -10.62
C ARG A 234 17.02 4.99 -9.23
N PRO A 235 18.33 4.66 -9.12
CA PRO A 235 19.02 4.54 -7.83
C PRO A 235 19.04 5.84 -7.02
N ALA A 236 18.92 7.00 -7.67
CA ALA A 236 18.80 8.29 -6.99
C ALA A 236 17.53 8.40 -6.13
N LEU A 237 16.41 7.79 -6.56
CA LEU A 237 15.17 7.76 -5.78
C LEU A 237 15.30 6.85 -4.56
N ARG A 238 15.94 5.68 -4.73
CA ARG A 238 16.30 4.80 -3.62
C ARG A 238 17.16 5.51 -2.59
N SER A 239 18.20 6.22 -3.04
CA SER A 239 19.07 6.97 -2.14
C SER A 239 18.29 8.05 -1.39
N ALA A 240 17.47 8.84 -2.09
CA ALA A 240 16.66 9.88 -1.47
C ALA A 240 15.69 9.31 -0.43
N PHE A 241 14.99 8.22 -0.76
CA PHE A 241 14.12 7.52 0.16
C PHE A 241 14.86 7.02 1.40
N LEU A 242 15.98 6.31 1.24
CA LEU A 242 16.73 5.75 2.37
C LEU A 242 17.37 6.84 3.24
N THR A 243 17.75 7.98 2.65
CA THR A 243 18.16 9.17 3.41
C THR A 243 17.00 9.68 4.28
N GLY A 244 15.79 9.77 3.73
CA GLY A 244 14.60 10.18 4.47
C GLY A 244 14.18 9.18 5.54
N TYR A 245 14.25 7.88 5.22
CA TYR A 245 13.99 6.79 6.15
C TYR A 245 15.01 6.73 7.30
N GLY A 246 16.19 7.33 7.12
CA GLY A 246 17.20 7.50 8.16
C GLY A 246 18.16 6.33 8.33
N ARG A 247 17.96 5.22 7.60
CA ARG A 247 18.90 4.09 7.58
C ARG A 247 18.80 3.28 6.29
N ARG A 248 19.85 2.48 6.02
CA ARG A 248 19.84 1.47 4.96
C ARG A 248 19.40 0.10 5.51
N PRO A 249 18.78 -0.76 4.69
CA PRO A 249 18.47 -2.12 5.11
C PRO A 249 19.75 -2.94 5.35
N GLY A 250 19.80 -3.69 6.45
CA GLY A 250 20.89 -4.61 6.76
C GLY A 250 20.91 -5.85 5.84
N PRO A 251 21.92 -6.73 5.95
CA PRO A 251 22.02 -7.94 5.12
C PRO A 251 20.77 -8.84 5.20
N ALA A 252 20.25 -9.10 6.40
CA ALA A 252 19.05 -9.92 6.60
C ALA A 252 17.79 -9.28 5.96
N GLU A 253 17.62 -7.96 6.10
CA GLU A 253 16.52 -7.25 5.45
C GLU A 253 16.64 -7.30 3.92
N ARG A 254 17.83 -7.09 3.35
CA ARG A 254 18.03 -7.17 1.89
C ARG A 254 17.74 -8.56 1.33
N HIS A 255 18.11 -9.60 2.06
CA HIS A 255 17.77 -10.97 1.71
C HIS A 255 16.25 -11.19 1.78
N ALA A 256 15.62 -10.84 2.90
CA ALA A 256 14.17 -10.94 3.06
C ALA A 256 13.39 -10.10 2.04
N LEU A 257 13.93 -8.96 1.59
CA LEU A 257 13.33 -8.14 0.53
C LEU A 257 13.15 -8.94 -0.75
N ARG A 258 14.14 -9.75 -1.14
CA ARG A 258 14.06 -10.63 -2.32
C ARG A 258 13.02 -11.73 -2.14
N CYS A 259 12.94 -12.31 -0.95
CA CYS A 259 11.94 -13.31 -0.61
C CYS A 259 10.51 -12.74 -0.65
N PHE A 260 10.29 -11.55 -0.09
CA PHE A 260 8.99 -10.88 -0.14
C PHE A 260 8.66 -10.37 -1.55
N ALA A 261 9.66 -9.98 -2.34
CA ALA A 261 9.47 -9.68 -3.76
C ALA A 261 9.00 -10.92 -4.56
N ALA A 262 9.49 -12.11 -4.23
CA ALA A 262 8.99 -13.36 -4.82
C ALA A 262 7.50 -13.58 -4.50
N LEU A 263 7.08 -13.32 -3.26
CA LEU A 263 5.68 -13.41 -2.84
C LEU A 263 4.80 -12.33 -3.49
N ASP A 264 5.26 -11.08 -3.62
CA ASP A 264 4.51 -10.03 -4.32
C ASP A 264 4.39 -10.37 -5.82
N ALA A 265 5.46 -10.85 -6.46
CA ALA A 265 5.45 -11.21 -7.88
C ALA A 265 4.41 -12.30 -8.19
N VAL A 266 4.46 -13.41 -7.45
CA VAL A 266 3.50 -14.51 -7.65
C VAL A 266 2.09 -14.11 -7.25
N GLY A 267 1.93 -13.32 -6.18
CA GLY A 267 0.62 -12.82 -5.76
C GLY A 267 -0.01 -11.91 -6.82
N ALA A 268 0.80 -11.05 -7.45
CA ALA A 268 0.38 -10.21 -8.55
C ALA A 268 -0.04 -11.02 -9.78
N LEU A 269 0.75 -12.04 -10.16
CA LEU A 269 0.44 -12.93 -11.29
C LEU A 269 -0.76 -13.84 -11.04
N ALA A 270 -1.01 -14.23 -9.79
CA ALA A 270 -2.19 -14.99 -9.40
C ALA A 270 -3.46 -14.14 -9.41
N TRP A 271 -3.33 -12.85 -9.14
CA TRP A 271 -4.48 -11.95 -8.96
C TRP A 271 -4.83 -11.14 -10.21
N GLY A 272 -3.84 -10.60 -10.92
CA GLY A 272 -4.03 -9.67 -12.03
C GLY A 272 -4.89 -10.22 -13.17
N PRO A 273 -4.54 -11.37 -13.78
CA PRO A 273 -5.27 -11.90 -14.93
C PRO A 273 -6.74 -12.25 -14.63
N PRO A 274 -7.09 -12.94 -13.52
CA PRO A 274 -8.50 -13.18 -13.17
C PRO A 274 -9.31 -11.89 -12.92
N ASN A 275 -8.64 -10.77 -12.62
CA ASN A 275 -9.28 -9.46 -12.39
C ASN A 275 -9.17 -8.51 -13.59
N GLY A 276 -8.62 -8.97 -14.73
CA GLY A 276 -8.41 -8.12 -15.91
C GLY A 276 -7.52 -6.90 -15.63
N ASP A 277 -6.58 -7.03 -14.68
CA ASP A 277 -5.68 -5.95 -14.28
C ASP A 277 -4.29 -6.18 -14.89
N ASP A 278 -4.09 -5.55 -16.05
CA ASP A 278 -2.85 -5.65 -16.82
C ASP A 278 -1.67 -4.98 -16.10
N GLU A 279 -1.92 -3.92 -15.33
CA GLU A 279 -0.87 -3.21 -14.58
C GLU A 279 -0.30 -4.09 -13.47
N VAL A 280 -1.16 -4.74 -12.69
CA VAL A 280 -0.74 -5.69 -11.65
C VAL A 280 -0.06 -6.90 -12.27
N THR A 281 -0.57 -7.40 -13.40
CA THR A 281 0.06 -8.53 -14.12
C THR A 281 1.47 -8.16 -14.61
N ALA A 282 1.61 -6.99 -15.25
CA ALA A 282 2.90 -6.49 -15.73
C ALA A 282 3.89 -6.25 -14.58
N ARG A 283 3.42 -5.70 -13.44
CA ARG A 283 4.24 -5.56 -12.23
C ARG A 283 4.77 -6.91 -11.73
N GLY A 284 3.90 -7.92 -11.68
CA GLY A 284 4.25 -9.28 -11.29
C GLY A 284 5.33 -9.88 -12.18
N ARG A 285 5.17 -9.75 -13.50
CA ARG A 285 6.17 -10.20 -14.48
C ARG A 285 7.50 -9.46 -14.33
N ARG A 286 7.47 -8.12 -14.28
CA ARG A 286 8.68 -7.31 -14.11
C ARG A 286 9.45 -7.67 -12.85
N THR A 287 8.75 -7.90 -11.74
CA THR A 287 9.38 -8.31 -10.48
C THR A 287 10.05 -9.68 -10.62
N LEU A 288 9.39 -10.63 -11.28
CA LEU A 288 9.95 -11.95 -11.55
C LEU A 288 11.21 -11.88 -12.43
N GLU A 289 11.21 -11.03 -13.47
CA GLU A 289 12.38 -10.80 -14.31
C GLU A 289 13.57 -10.24 -13.51
N LEU A 290 13.33 -9.25 -12.65
CA LEU A 290 14.36 -8.69 -11.76
C LEU A 290 14.93 -9.76 -10.81
N LEU A 291 14.08 -10.66 -10.29
CA LEU A 291 14.51 -11.77 -9.44
C LEU A 291 15.36 -12.78 -10.22
N VAL A 292 14.97 -13.12 -11.45
CA VAL A 292 15.75 -14.03 -12.32
C VAL A 292 17.14 -13.46 -12.63
N LYS A 293 17.26 -12.13 -12.79
CA LYS A 293 18.53 -11.44 -13.02
C LYS A 293 19.34 -11.17 -11.74
N GLY A 294 18.73 -11.33 -10.56
CA GLY A 294 19.37 -11.00 -9.28
C GLY A 294 19.47 -9.48 -9.00
N GLU A 295 18.63 -8.68 -9.65
CA GLU A 295 18.69 -7.21 -9.66
C GLU A 295 17.83 -6.54 -8.57
N VAL A 296 17.15 -7.34 -7.75
CA VAL A 296 16.38 -6.84 -6.59
C VAL A 296 17.36 -6.48 -5.46
N ALA A 297 17.48 -5.18 -5.14
CA ALA A 297 18.49 -4.63 -4.24
C ALA A 297 17.96 -3.61 -3.22
#